data_AF-A0A1E1WFV3-F1
#
_entry.id   AF-A0A1E1WFV3-F1
#
_cell.length_a   1.000
_cell.length_b   1.000
_cell.length_c   1.000
_cell.angle_alpha   90.00
_cell.angle_beta   90.00
_cell.angle_gamma   90.00
#
_symmetry.space_group_name_H-M   'P 1'
#
loop_
_entity.id
_entity.type
_entity.pdbx_description
1 polymer ?
#
loop_
_entity_poly.entity_id
_entity_poly.type
_entity_poly.pdbx_seq_one_letter_code
_entity_poly.pdbx_strand_id
1 'polypeptide(L)'
;PIYYSYFERLPADALSDEERDHKYYLGEAKRLRTAAEREQEPLARVMLYLESVLCFVLTGRVLELELDTKRAFTIYRETIEYIKSIHSMPQRFRASPHSTFSKLDILSLRVQALLYLRMFKMYNREVKEYYKIVQEYQQKVNIPACAESVSPLSPSPSPA
;
A
#
# COMPACT_ATOMS: atom_id res chain seq x y z
N PRO A 1 -10.78 -22.33 -30.55
CA PRO A 1 -11.58 -21.95 -29.37
C PRO A 1 -10.93 -20.76 -28.64
N ILE A 2 -11.60 -19.61 -28.62
CA ILE A 2 -11.14 -18.42 -27.89
C ILE A 2 -11.36 -18.70 -26.40
N TYR A 3 -10.27 -18.71 -25.61
CA TYR A 3 -10.34 -18.83 -24.16
C TYR A 3 -10.79 -17.48 -23.60
N TYR A 4 -12.01 -17.42 -23.08
CA TYR A 4 -12.48 -16.29 -22.29
C TYR A 4 -12.16 -16.57 -20.82
N SER A 5 -11.33 -15.72 -20.22
CA SER A 5 -11.03 -15.82 -18.80
C SER A 5 -12.30 -15.52 -17.99
N TYR A 6 -12.58 -16.31 -16.96
CA TYR A 6 -13.69 -16.03 -16.04
C TYR A 6 -13.52 -14.68 -15.33
N PHE A 7 -12.29 -14.15 -15.27
CA PHE A 7 -11.97 -12.82 -14.76
C PHE A 7 -12.33 -11.67 -15.73
N GLU A 8 -12.60 -11.95 -17.00
CA GLU A 8 -12.98 -10.93 -18.00
C GLU A 8 -14.49 -10.74 -18.12
N ARG A 9 -15.30 -11.73 -17.69
CA ARG A 9 -16.74 -11.50 -17.50
C ARG A 9 -16.96 -10.83 -16.17
N LEU A 10 -16.95 -9.50 -16.20
CA LEU A 10 -17.52 -8.70 -15.11
C LEU A 10 -18.97 -9.15 -14.89
N PRO A 11 -19.34 -9.67 -13.71
CA PRO A 11 -20.73 -9.93 -13.36
C PRO A 11 -21.55 -8.65 -13.54
N ALA A 12 -22.86 -8.75 -13.78
CA ALA A 12 -23.75 -7.58 -13.84
C ALA A 12 -23.61 -6.69 -12.58
N ASP A 13 -23.27 -7.31 -11.45
CA ASP A 13 -23.01 -6.68 -10.16
C ASP A 13 -21.78 -5.75 -10.19
N ALA A 14 -20.79 -6.04 -11.05
CA ALA A 14 -19.59 -5.22 -11.20
C ALA A 14 -19.84 -3.92 -12.00
N LEU A 15 -20.94 -3.83 -12.76
CA LEU A 15 -21.39 -2.58 -13.37
C LEU A 15 -22.01 -1.63 -12.33
N SER A 16 -22.51 -2.15 -11.20
CA SER A 16 -23.07 -1.31 -10.12
C SER A 16 -21.99 -0.59 -9.30
N ASP A 17 -20.75 -1.08 -9.34
CA ASP A 17 -19.65 -0.51 -8.57
C ASP A 17 -19.09 0.78 -9.20
N GLU A 18 -19.37 1.06 -10.48
CA GLU A 18 -18.92 2.28 -11.18
C GLU A 18 -19.67 3.56 -10.74
N GLU A 19 -20.85 3.44 -10.11
CA GLU A 19 -21.63 4.58 -9.62
C GLU A 19 -21.38 4.92 -8.14
N ARG A 20 -20.64 4.08 -7.40
CA ARG A 20 -20.47 4.26 -5.95
C ARG A 20 -19.22 5.09 -5.62
N ASP A 21 -19.39 6.12 -4.80
CA ASP A 21 -18.28 6.96 -4.33
C ASP A 21 -17.46 6.30 -3.19
N HIS A 22 -16.32 6.92 -2.86
CA HIS A 22 -15.47 6.43 -1.77
C HIS A 22 -16.15 6.45 -0.39
N LYS A 23 -17.16 7.31 -0.17
CA LYS A 23 -17.88 7.41 1.11
C LYS A 23 -18.81 6.21 1.31
N TYR A 24 -19.46 5.76 0.24
CA TYR A 24 -20.29 4.55 0.26
C TYR A 24 -19.46 3.35 0.72
N TYR A 25 -18.35 3.06 0.02
CA TYR A 25 -17.51 1.91 0.36
C TYR A 25 -16.91 2.02 1.76
N LEU A 26 -16.53 3.23 2.18
CA LEU A 26 -16.00 3.45 3.52
C LEU A 26 -17.06 3.23 4.60
N GLY A 27 -18.30 3.66 4.35
CA GLY A 27 -19.44 3.42 5.24
C GLY A 27 -19.74 1.94 5.36
N GLU A 28 -19.79 1.24 4.23
CA GLU A 28 -20.08 -0.18 4.18
C GLU A 28 -18.99 -1.03 4.83
N ALA A 29 -17.72 -0.69 4.59
CA ALA A 29 -16.58 -1.33 5.24
C ALA A 29 -16.68 -1.26 6.77
N LYS A 30 -17.04 -0.09 7.31
CA LYS A 30 -17.22 0.11 8.76
C LYS A 30 -18.41 -0.66 9.30
N ARG A 31 -19.54 -0.66 8.58
CA ARG A 31 -20.74 -1.42 8.94
C ARG A 31 -20.44 -2.92 9.04
N LEU A 32 -19.76 -3.46 8.03
CA LEU A 32 -19.37 -4.87 7.96
C LEU A 32 -18.36 -5.24 9.07
N ARG A 33 -17.38 -4.37 9.34
CA ARG A 33 -16.46 -4.56 10.47
C ARG A 33 -17.20 -4.69 11.80
N THR A 34 -18.11 -3.77 12.10
CA THR A 34 -18.89 -3.81 13.34
C THR A 34 -19.83 -5.01 13.38
N ALA A 35 -20.38 -5.44 12.24
CA ALA A 35 -21.15 -6.67 12.15
C ALA A 35 -20.30 -7.90 12.49
N ALA A 36 -19.07 -7.99 11.96
CA ALA A 36 -18.14 -9.07 12.26
C ALA A 36 -17.78 -9.14 13.75
N GLU A 37 -17.61 -7.98 14.41
CA GLU A 37 -17.33 -7.92 15.84
C GLU A 37 -18.50 -8.46 16.71
N ARG A 38 -19.73 -8.43 16.19
CA ARG A 38 -20.94 -8.93 16.87
C ARG A 38 -21.31 -10.37 16.49
N GLU A 39 -20.84 -10.85 15.34
CA GLU A 39 -21.16 -12.18 14.82
C GLU A 39 -20.55 -13.27 15.69
N GLN A 40 -21.30 -14.31 16.06
CA GLN A 40 -20.82 -15.39 16.93
C GLN A 40 -20.31 -16.59 16.14
N GLU A 41 -20.86 -16.82 14.94
CA GLU A 41 -20.46 -17.94 14.08
C GLU A 41 -19.11 -17.64 13.42
N PRO A 42 -18.07 -18.49 13.60
CA PRO A 42 -16.73 -18.20 13.12
C PRO A 42 -16.62 -17.98 11.60
N LEU A 43 -17.31 -18.75 10.78
CA LEU A 43 -17.23 -18.65 9.32
C LEU A 43 -17.89 -17.36 8.82
N ALA A 44 -19.10 -17.06 9.29
CA ALA A 44 -19.85 -15.84 8.98
C ALA A 44 -19.09 -14.59 9.42
N ARG A 45 -18.51 -14.63 10.63
CA ARG A 45 -17.64 -13.55 11.12
C ARG A 45 -16.48 -13.28 10.17
N VAL A 46 -15.82 -14.35 9.71
CA VAL A 46 -14.69 -14.25 8.78
C VAL A 46 -15.12 -13.73 7.41
N MET A 47 -16.26 -14.18 6.89
CA MET A 47 -16.81 -13.65 5.64
C MET A 47 -17.09 -12.14 5.74
N LEU A 48 -17.68 -11.68 6.85
CA LEU A 48 -17.90 -10.25 7.11
C LEU A 48 -16.57 -9.47 7.19
N TYR A 49 -15.54 -10.05 7.81
CA TYR A 49 -14.21 -9.45 7.83
C TYR A 49 -13.60 -9.31 6.43
N LEU A 50 -13.73 -10.34 5.58
CA LEU A 50 -13.23 -10.28 4.19
C LEU A 50 -13.96 -9.23 3.36
N GLU A 51 -15.29 -9.19 3.49
CA GLU A 51 -16.12 -8.20 2.78
C GLU A 51 -15.78 -6.78 3.23
N SER A 52 -15.59 -6.57 4.55
CA SER A 52 -15.12 -5.29 5.10
C SER A 52 -13.76 -4.88 4.52
N VAL A 53 -12.80 -5.80 4.47
CA VAL A 53 -11.47 -5.57 3.88
C VAL A 53 -11.60 -5.20 2.40
N LEU A 54 -12.44 -5.92 1.64
CA LEU A 54 -12.67 -5.61 0.23
C LEU A 54 -13.23 -4.19 0.04
N CYS A 55 -14.23 -3.79 0.83
CA CYS A 55 -14.77 -2.44 0.80
C CYS A 55 -13.72 -1.36 1.16
N PHE A 56 -12.83 -1.61 2.12
CA PHE A 56 -11.71 -0.68 2.38
C PHE A 56 -10.75 -0.59 1.19
N VAL A 57 -10.44 -1.70 0.52
CA VAL A 57 -9.60 -1.69 -0.68
C VAL A 57 -10.28 -0.92 -1.82
N LEU A 58 -11.58 -1.13 -2.04
CA LEU A 58 -12.37 -0.38 -3.03
C LEU A 58 -12.41 1.12 -2.70
N THR A 59 -12.57 1.47 -1.43
CA THR A 59 -12.47 2.87 -0.96
C THR A 59 -11.14 3.50 -1.39
N GLY A 60 -10.03 2.82 -1.12
CA GLY A 60 -8.71 3.27 -1.53
C GLY A 60 -8.59 3.41 -3.05
N ARG A 61 -9.14 2.44 -3.80
CA ARG A 61 -9.12 2.46 -5.26
C ARG A 61 -9.90 3.65 -5.84
N VAL A 62 -11.09 3.95 -5.31
CA VAL A 62 -11.87 5.11 -5.75
C VAL A 62 -11.13 6.41 -5.44
N LEU A 63 -10.51 6.53 -4.26
CA LEU A 63 -9.67 7.68 -3.91
C LEU A 63 -8.48 7.86 -4.87
N GLU A 64 -7.88 6.76 -5.35
CA GLU A 64 -6.84 6.84 -6.38
C GLU A 64 -7.37 7.38 -7.71
N LEU A 65 -8.58 6.98 -8.12
CA LEU A 65 -9.23 7.48 -9.33
C LEU A 65 -9.60 8.96 -9.20
N GLU A 66 -9.94 9.40 -7.99
CA GLU A 66 -10.13 10.81 -7.63
C GLU A 66 -8.82 11.61 -7.46
N LEU A 67 -7.66 10.99 -7.72
CA LEU A 67 -6.32 11.57 -7.57
C LEU A 67 -5.94 11.97 -6.13
N ASP A 68 -6.65 11.45 -5.12
CA ASP A 68 -6.33 11.64 -3.70
C ASP A 68 -5.40 10.53 -3.18
N THR A 69 -4.16 10.55 -3.68
CA THR A 69 -3.13 9.55 -3.35
C THR A 69 -2.86 9.48 -1.85
N LYS A 70 -2.92 10.62 -1.13
CA LYS A 70 -2.59 10.69 0.30
C LYS A 70 -3.62 9.94 1.15
N ARG A 71 -4.92 10.15 0.86
CA ARG A 71 -5.99 9.40 1.56
C ARG A 71 -6.01 7.95 1.13
N ALA A 72 -5.82 7.65 -0.16
CA ALA A 72 -5.72 6.26 -0.63
C ALA A 72 -4.60 5.48 0.08
N PHE A 73 -3.41 6.08 0.21
CA PHE A 73 -2.30 5.48 0.95
C PHE A 73 -2.64 5.22 2.42
N THR A 74 -3.33 6.18 3.06
CA THR A 74 -3.77 6.04 4.46
C THR A 74 -4.76 4.88 4.60
N ILE A 75 -5.75 4.79 3.71
CA ILE A 75 -6.73 3.69 3.71
C ILE A 75 -6.02 2.34 3.52
N TYR A 76 -5.08 2.22 2.59
CA TYR A 76 -4.35 0.96 2.39
C TYR A 76 -3.49 0.58 3.59
N ARG A 77 -2.81 1.56 4.22
CA ARG A 77 -2.02 1.32 5.43
C ARG A 77 -2.91 0.82 6.57
N GLU A 78 -4.04 1.49 6.82
CA GLU A 78 -5.00 1.10 7.86
C GLU A 78 -5.63 -0.27 7.57
N THR A 79 -5.89 -0.58 6.30
CA THR A 79 -6.40 -1.90 5.87
C THR A 79 -5.41 -3.01 6.19
N ILE A 80 -4.12 -2.79 5.97
CA ILE A 80 -3.07 -3.78 6.31
C ILE A 80 -3.05 -4.03 7.82
N GLU A 81 -3.07 -2.98 8.64
CA GLU A 81 -3.11 -3.11 10.10
C GLU A 81 -4.39 -3.81 10.58
N TYR A 82 -5.52 -3.55 9.91
CA TYR A 82 -6.76 -4.24 10.20
C TYR A 82 -6.67 -5.76 9.88
N ILE A 83 -6.11 -6.15 8.73
CA ILE A 83 -5.87 -7.56 8.40
C ILE A 83 -4.98 -8.23 9.46
N LYS A 84 -3.91 -7.55 9.91
CA LYS A 84 -3.04 -8.06 10.98
C LYS A 84 -3.80 -8.25 12.29
N SER A 85 -4.70 -7.33 12.63
CA SER A 85 -5.57 -7.46 13.81
C SER A 85 -6.45 -8.71 13.72
N ILE A 86 -7.05 -8.97 12.56
CA ILE A 86 -7.84 -10.19 12.31
C ILE A 86 -6.97 -11.45 12.48
N HIS A 87 -5.69 -11.41 12.06
CA HIS A 87 -4.70 -12.50 12.25
C HIS A 87 -4.15 -12.63 13.69
N SER A 88 -4.37 -11.65 14.54
CA SER A 88 -4.02 -11.72 15.97
C SER A 88 -5.16 -12.29 16.84
N MET A 89 -6.38 -12.38 16.29
CA MET A 89 -7.56 -12.89 17.00
C MET A 89 -7.35 -14.32 17.56
N PRO A 90 -7.78 -14.61 18.80
CA PRO A 90 -7.63 -15.94 19.41
C PRO A 90 -8.23 -17.07 18.56
N GLN A 91 -7.61 -18.26 18.59
CA GLN A 91 -8.02 -19.41 17.77
C GLN A 91 -9.48 -19.85 17.96
N ARG A 92 -10.07 -19.63 19.14
CA ARG A 92 -11.52 -19.87 19.39
C ARG A 92 -12.44 -19.08 18.45
N PHE A 93 -11.95 -18.00 17.86
CA PHE A 93 -12.67 -17.16 16.90
C PHE A 93 -12.26 -17.43 15.44
N ARG A 94 -11.30 -18.35 15.21
CA ARG A 94 -10.84 -18.80 13.89
C ARG A 94 -11.43 -20.14 13.47
N ALA A 95 -12.42 -20.66 14.18
CA ALA A 95 -12.95 -22.00 13.98
C ALA A 95 -11.88 -23.13 13.95
N SER A 96 -12.37 -24.36 14.01
CA SER A 96 -11.64 -25.63 13.94
C SER A 96 -10.60 -25.68 12.80
N PRO A 97 -9.54 -26.51 12.88
CA PRO A 97 -8.47 -26.69 11.87
C PRO A 97 -9.00 -27.22 10.52
N HIS A 98 -9.79 -26.41 9.82
CA HIS A 98 -10.32 -26.67 8.50
C HIS A 98 -9.50 -25.95 7.44
N SER A 99 -9.31 -26.63 6.31
CA SER A 99 -8.56 -26.15 5.14
C SER A 99 -8.98 -24.77 4.62
N THR A 100 -10.20 -24.33 4.95
CA THR A 100 -10.72 -22.99 4.67
C THR A 100 -9.90 -21.89 5.36
N PHE A 101 -9.47 -22.08 6.60
CA PHE A 101 -8.69 -21.07 7.33
C PHE A 101 -7.28 -20.89 6.76
N SER A 102 -6.64 -21.97 6.34
CA SER A 102 -5.36 -21.89 5.64
C SER A 102 -5.47 -21.15 4.30
N LYS A 103 -6.59 -21.32 3.57
CA LYS A 103 -6.83 -20.55 2.34
C LYS A 103 -7.00 -19.06 2.63
N LEU A 104 -7.65 -18.71 3.74
CA LEU A 104 -7.86 -17.33 4.16
C LEU A 104 -6.56 -16.65 4.54
N ASP A 105 -5.67 -17.34 5.26
CA ASP A 105 -4.33 -16.84 5.58
C ASP A 105 -3.50 -16.58 4.31
N ILE A 106 -3.63 -17.43 3.30
CA ILE A 106 -2.97 -17.22 2.00
C ILE A 106 -3.58 -16.02 1.28
N LEU A 107 -4.91 -15.87 1.29
CA LEU A 107 -5.60 -14.76 0.63
C LEU A 107 -5.25 -13.42 1.29
N SER A 108 -5.24 -13.36 2.61
CA SER A 108 -4.88 -12.15 3.36
C SER A 108 -3.43 -11.74 3.14
N LEU A 109 -2.48 -12.69 3.11
CA LEU A 109 -1.09 -12.44 2.76
C LEU A 109 -0.96 -11.89 1.33
N ARG A 110 -1.72 -12.44 0.38
CA ARG A 110 -1.75 -11.93 -1.00
C ARG A 110 -2.29 -10.50 -1.05
N VAL A 111 -3.37 -10.19 -0.34
CA VAL A 111 -3.93 -8.83 -0.26
C VAL A 111 -2.90 -7.87 0.33
N GLN A 112 -2.26 -8.22 1.45
CA GLN A 112 -1.20 -7.40 2.06
C GLN A 112 -0.05 -7.13 1.08
N ALA A 113 0.46 -8.16 0.40
CA ALA A 113 1.55 -8.01 -0.57
C ALA A 113 1.17 -7.07 -1.73
N LEU A 114 -0.05 -7.21 -2.26
CA LEU A 114 -0.55 -6.35 -3.33
C LEU A 114 -0.75 -4.91 -2.86
N LEU A 115 -1.26 -4.69 -1.64
CA LEU A 115 -1.40 -3.36 -1.06
C LEU A 115 -0.04 -2.69 -0.82
N TYR A 116 0.94 -3.41 -0.28
CA TYR A 116 2.31 -2.90 -0.14
C TYR A 116 2.91 -2.52 -1.50
N LEU A 117 2.76 -3.38 -2.52
CA LEU A 117 3.22 -3.07 -3.88
C LEU A 117 2.51 -1.83 -4.45
N ARG A 118 1.21 -1.69 -4.22
CA ARG A 118 0.43 -0.53 -4.68
C ARG A 118 0.91 0.75 -4.01
N MET A 119 1.05 0.74 -2.69
CA MET A 119 1.57 1.86 -1.89
C MET A 119 2.99 2.25 -2.31
N PHE A 120 3.87 1.28 -2.57
CA PHE A 120 5.20 1.54 -3.12
C PHE A 120 5.13 2.27 -4.47
N LYS A 121 4.28 1.79 -5.39
CA LYS A 121 4.12 2.40 -6.72
C LYS A 121 3.59 3.83 -6.69
N MET A 122 2.78 4.19 -5.69
CA MET A 122 2.27 5.56 -5.50
C MET A 122 3.41 6.58 -5.34
N TYR A 123 4.43 6.24 -4.55
CA TYR A 123 5.53 7.15 -4.22
C TYR A 123 6.84 6.83 -4.94
N ASN A 124 6.91 5.74 -5.71
CA ASN A 124 8.14 5.28 -6.37
C ASN A 124 8.79 6.35 -7.26
N ARG A 125 7.98 7.18 -7.93
CA ARG A 125 8.51 8.27 -8.75
C ARG A 125 9.22 9.31 -7.87
N GLU A 126 8.54 9.81 -6.85
CA GLU A 126 9.09 10.79 -5.92
C GLU A 126 10.33 10.24 -5.21
N VAL A 127 10.28 8.99 -4.73
CA VAL A 127 11.43 8.32 -4.08
C VAL A 127 12.64 8.26 -5.00
N LYS A 128 12.47 7.99 -6.30
CA LYS A 128 13.58 8.00 -7.27
C LYS A 128 14.15 9.39 -7.49
N GLU A 129 13.29 10.41 -7.56
CA GLU A 129 13.72 11.81 -7.68
C GLU A 129 14.51 12.24 -6.43
N TYR A 130 14.01 11.95 -5.23
CA TYR A 130 14.72 12.21 -3.97
C TYR A 130 16.04 11.44 -3.88
N TYR A 131 16.06 10.17 -4.28
CA TYR A 131 17.27 9.36 -4.29
C TYR A 131 18.36 9.98 -5.17
N LYS A 132 18.00 10.48 -6.37
CA LYS A 132 18.93 11.17 -7.27
C LYS A 132 19.49 12.43 -6.62
N ILE A 133 18.64 13.25 -5.99
CA ILE A 133 19.06 14.46 -5.28
C ILE A 133 20.06 14.10 -4.17
N VAL A 134 19.73 13.13 -3.32
CA VAL A 134 20.61 12.68 -2.23
C VAL A 134 21.95 12.19 -2.78
N GLN A 135 21.94 11.42 -3.86
CA GLN A 135 23.15 10.91 -4.51
C GLN A 135 24.03 12.04 -5.06
N GLU A 136 23.44 13.06 -5.69
CA GLU A 136 24.16 14.25 -6.17
C GLU A 136 24.81 15.03 -5.02
N TYR A 137 24.09 15.19 -3.89
CA TYR A 137 24.65 15.82 -2.68
C TYR A 137 25.80 15.01 -2.09
N GLN A 138 25.66 13.69 -1.97
CA GLN A 138 26.72 12.82 -1.46
C GLN A 138 27.97 12.88 -2.34
N GLN A 139 27.82 12.93 -3.66
CA GLN A 139 28.95 13.11 -4.58
C GLN A 139 29.64 14.47 -4.36
N LYS A 140 28.88 15.56 -4.19
CA LYS A 140 29.45 16.89 -3.91
C LYS A 140 30.20 16.97 -2.58
N VAL A 141 29.76 16.21 -1.56
CA VAL A 141 30.44 16.12 -0.25
C VAL A 141 31.71 15.25 -0.32
N ASN A 142 31.77 14.26 -1.20
CA ASN A 142 32.92 13.38 -1.40
C ASN A 142 33.98 13.91 -2.38
N ILE A 143 33.78 15.10 -2.97
CA ILE A 143 34.88 15.80 -3.67
C ILE A 143 35.77 16.41 -2.58
N PRO A 144 37.03 15.98 -2.42
CA PRO A 144 37.95 16.69 -1.56
C PRO A 144 38.12 18.09 -2.16
N ALA A 145 37.96 19.12 -1.35
CA ALA A 145 38.33 20.48 -1.69
C ALA A 145 39.84 20.53 -1.98
N CYS A 146 40.25 20.20 -3.20
CA CYS A 146 41.63 20.26 -3.66
C CYS A 146 41.66 20.49 -5.17
N ALA A 147 41.71 21.76 -5.61
CA ALA A 147 42.42 22.18 -6.83
C ALA A 147 42.29 23.70 -7.11
N GLU A 148 42.71 24.58 -6.20
CA GLU A 148 43.14 25.94 -6.59
C GLU A 148 44.30 26.40 -5.70
N SER A 149 45.51 25.87 -5.95
CA SER A 149 46.77 26.59 -5.66
C SER A 149 47.94 25.87 -6.35
N VAL A 150 48.03 25.99 -7.67
CA VAL A 150 49.30 25.75 -8.38
C VAL A 150 50.20 26.95 -8.14
N SER A 151 51.15 26.81 -7.21
CA SER A 151 52.30 27.72 -7.09
C SER A 151 53.27 27.51 -8.25
N PRO A 152 53.93 28.59 -8.72
CA PRO A 152 55.32 28.48 -9.12
C PRO A 152 56.19 29.52 -8.40
N LEU A 153 57.22 29.01 -7.72
CA LEU A 153 58.59 29.49 -7.57
C LEU A 153 58.90 31.02 -7.67
N SER A 154 59.57 31.49 -6.61
CA SER A 154 60.29 32.76 -6.33
C SER A 154 61.07 33.40 -7.51
N PRO A 155 61.48 34.69 -7.48
CA PRO A 155 62.37 35.25 -6.45
C PRO A 155 62.10 36.71 -6.01
N SER A 156 62.65 37.06 -4.84
CA SER A 156 62.89 38.44 -4.39
C SER A 156 63.75 39.21 -5.41
N PRO A 157 63.48 40.51 -5.59
CA PRO A 157 64.55 41.47 -5.32
C PRO A 157 64.08 42.73 -4.58
N SER A 158 64.94 43.21 -3.66
CA SER A 158 64.94 44.57 -3.11
C SER A 158 65.12 45.61 -4.22
N PRO A 159 64.49 46.80 -4.14
CA PRO A 159 65.15 48.04 -3.63
C PRO A 159 64.13 48.96 -2.89
N ALA A 160 64.43 50.04 -2.17
CA ALA A 160 65.53 51.01 -2.14
C ALA A 160 65.72 51.56 -0.71
#